data_AF-A0A2N1TRN2-F1
#
_entry.id   AF-A0A2N1TRN2-F1
#
_cell.length_a   1.000
_cell.length_b   1.000
_cell.length_c   1.000
_cell.angle_alpha   90.00
_cell.angle_beta   90.00
_cell.angle_gamma   90.00
#
_symmetry.space_group_name_H-M   'P 1'
#
loop_
_entity.id
_entity.type
_entity.pdbx_description
1 polymer ?
#
loop_
_entity_poly.entity_id
_entity_poly.type
_entity_poly.pdbx_seq_one_letter_code
_entity_poly.pdbx_strand_id
1 'polypeptide(L)'
;MKRILSTLVVLFVCSLACGYAQSLEEIVDKARPDDLNISEVHQDNRKGKSRVSEGFAETVVPSPSGMLSFERMLSFVKNLIAELFGEEGTEGEGQPAGSGAETVSGGTEGGLTGNQPEEPATETPAVTRPLGGYEAIPIRAGAAGSGSEFMKRTEKMTPAQREEAILAEILAGNIPSFLREFKEIEVSRKLKDGKVHVIKYKVMPDVLAIGNDSDFVRMPMSPLAAQVIAEKFGCILPTTQMSDDIYQKAQTRLTPSPMSGGQYPNWQQRMTKNEFYTEHQRLVEEKCRKAGHQNGMLIAGHKKDVIISNFLNSHPKSVIIYGWHDSRNGGKPIQGYGWGHEVTYADYSHGIRLIATEVEVDGEKMDIKDVLADKTLSQLLSKEGSVKNTRAHR
;
A
#
# COMPACT_ATOMS: atom_id res chain seq x y z
N MET A 1 27.47 -31.25 45.06
CA MET A 1 26.95 -30.17 45.92
C MET A 1 27.24 -28.75 45.38
N LYS A 2 28.45 -28.41 44.91
CA LYS A 2 28.75 -27.06 44.38
C LYS A 2 27.99 -26.65 43.09
N ARG A 3 27.56 -27.61 42.26
CA ARG A 3 26.80 -27.33 41.02
C ARG A 3 25.29 -27.12 41.20
N ILE A 4 24.73 -27.48 42.37
CA ILE A 4 23.30 -27.27 42.68
C ILE A 4 23.10 -25.90 43.36
N LEU A 5 24.10 -25.45 44.12
CA LEU A 5 24.09 -24.13 44.77
C LEU A 5 24.19 -22.98 43.75
N SER A 6 24.96 -23.16 42.66
CA SER A 6 25.06 -22.15 41.58
C SER A 6 23.75 -21.96 40.81
N THR A 7 22.97 -23.04 40.60
CA THR A 7 21.69 -22.97 39.89
C THR A 7 20.60 -22.31 40.74
N LEU A 8 20.62 -22.52 42.07
CA LEU A 8 19.69 -21.87 43.01
C LEU A 8 19.99 -20.38 43.20
N VAL A 9 21.26 -19.96 43.16
CA VAL A 9 21.62 -18.53 43.24
C VAL A 9 21.21 -17.78 41.95
N VAL A 10 21.34 -18.40 40.78
CA VAL A 10 20.86 -17.80 39.51
C VAL A 10 19.34 -17.71 39.46
N LEU A 11 18.61 -18.73 39.95
CA LEU A 11 17.15 -18.68 40.05
C LEU A 11 16.65 -17.66 41.07
N PHE A 12 17.36 -17.46 42.19
CA PHE A 12 16.99 -16.46 43.21
C PHE A 12 17.25 -15.02 42.75
N VAL A 13 18.32 -14.79 41.99
CA VAL A 13 18.62 -13.48 41.36
C VAL A 13 17.64 -13.17 40.21
N CYS A 14 17.19 -14.18 39.45
CA CYS A 14 16.13 -14.01 38.45
C CYS A 14 14.74 -13.78 39.07
N SER A 15 14.42 -14.36 40.23
CA SER A 15 13.13 -14.14 40.91
C SER A 15 13.02 -12.78 41.60
N LEU A 16 14.14 -12.13 41.95
CA LEU A 16 14.16 -10.76 42.48
C LEU A 16 14.13 -9.69 41.37
N ALA A 17 14.47 -10.04 40.13
CA ALA A 17 14.33 -9.15 38.96
C ALA A 17 12.90 -9.14 38.37
N CYS A 18 12.02 -10.07 38.77
CA CYS A 18 10.61 -10.08 38.38
C CYS A 18 9.70 -9.24 39.29
N GLY A 19 10.29 -8.44 40.20
CA GLY A 19 9.56 -7.70 41.23
C GLY A 19 9.55 -6.18 41.09
N TYR A 20 10.05 -5.57 40.01
CA TYR A 20 9.94 -4.11 39.77
C TYR A 20 10.01 -3.81 38.27
N ALA A 21 8.90 -4.00 37.55
CA ALA A 21 8.71 -3.39 36.24
C ALA A 21 7.91 -2.10 36.45
N GLN A 22 8.60 -1.02 36.83
CA GLN A 22 8.03 0.34 36.73
C GLN A 22 7.87 0.68 35.24
N SER A 23 6.76 1.34 34.91
CA SER A 23 6.43 1.78 33.55
C SER A 23 7.54 2.64 32.95
N LEU A 24 7.81 2.43 31.66
CA LEU A 24 8.79 3.16 30.84
C LEU A 24 8.62 4.69 30.84
N GLU A 25 7.49 5.22 31.32
CA GLU A 25 7.29 6.67 31.53
C GLU A 25 8.15 7.24 32.68
N GLU A 26 8.58 6.43 33.66
CA GLU A 26 9.31 6.93 34.84
C GLU A 26 10.85 7.02 34.62
N ILE A 27 11.38 6.35 33.60
CA ILE A 27 12.83 6.33 33.30
C ILE A 27 13.25 7.54 32.47
N VAL A 28 12.34 8.13 31.68
CA VAL A 28 12.65 9.27 30.81
C VAL A 28 12.76 10.59 31.59
N ASP A 29 12.19 10.68 32.79
CA ASP A 29 12.17 11.91 33.59
C ASP A 29 13.44 12.18 34.43
N LYS A 30 14.47 11.32 34.36
CA LYS A 30 15.67 11.45 35.21
C LYS A 30 17.05 11.41 34.54
N ALA A 31 17.17 11.28 33.22
CA ALA A 31 18.48 11.30 32.56
C ALA A 31 18.85 12.72 32.10
N ARG A 32 20.00 13.24 32.56
CA ARG A 32 20.59 14.50 32.06
C ARG A 32 21.49 14.23 30.84
N PRO A 33 21.74 15.23 29.98
CA PRO A 33 22.25 15.01 28.61
C PRO A 33 23.71 14.55 28.47
N ASP A 34 24.47 14.36 29.55
CA ASP A 34 25.93 14.26 29.46
C ASP A 34 26.50 12.82 29.51
N ASP A 35 25.66 11.78 29.55
CA ASP A 35 26.11 10.40 29.85
C ASP A 35 26.21 9.43 28.64
N LEU A 36 26.26 9.89 27.39
CA LEU A 36 26.37 8.99 26.23
C LEU A 36 27.63 9.26 25.37
N ASN A 37 28.64 8.42 25.54
CA ASN A 37 29.86 8.38 24.73
C ASN A 37 29.55 7.92 23.28
N ILE A 38 29.88 8.78 22.31
CA ILE A 38 29.75 8.54 20.86
C ILE A 38 31.00 7.80 20.36
N SER A 39 30.81 6.78 19.51
CA SER A 39 31.88 6.20 18.68
C SER A 39 31.64 6.55 17.20
N GLU A 40 32.67 7.08 16.54
CA GLU A 40 32.64 7.49 15.13
C GLU A 40 32.87 6.30 14.18
N VAL A 41 32.21 6.33 13.00
CA VAL A 41 32.40 5.33 11.92
C VAL A 41 32.85 6.05 10.65
N HIS A 42 33.99 5.62 10.10
CA HIS A 42 34.60 6.12 8.86
C HIS A 42 33.81 5.75 7.60
N GLN A 43 33.63 6.72 6.71
CA GLN A 43 33.14 6.54 5.34
C GLN A 43 34.29 6.14 4.42
N ASP A 44 34.17 5.01 3.71
CA ASP A 44 34.73 4.90 2.36
C ASP A 44 34.08 3.78 1.54
N ASN A 45 34.12 3.93 0.21
CA ASN A 45 33.62 3.04 -0.86
C ASN A 45 32.17 3.21 -1.35
N ARG A 46 31.92 4.33 -2.02
CA ARG A 46 31.12 4.34 -3.27
C ARG A 46 32.05 4.57 -4.46
N LYS A 47 32.17 3.60 -5.37
CA LYS A 47 32.47 3.84 -6.80
C LYS A 47 32.32 2.55 -7.62
N GLY A 48 31.37 2.56 -8.54
CA GLY A 48 31.21 1.54 -9.59
C GLY A 48 29.97 1.84 -10.43
N LYS A 49 30.15 2.46 -11.60
CA LYS A 49 29.09 2.72 -12.59
C LYS A 49 28.73 1.41 -13.30
N SER A 50 27.46 1.02 -13.35
CA SER A 50 26.97 -0.08 -14.21
C SER A 50 26.23 0.51 -15.41
N ARG A 51 26.70 0.17 -16.62
CA ARG A 51 26.10 0.47 -17.92
C ARG A 51 25.23 -0.72 -18.32
N VAL A 52 23.96 -0.74 -17.96
CA VAL A 52 22.95 -1.62 -18.58
C VAL A 52 21.61 -0.88 -18.53
N SER A 53 21.32 -0.02 -19.50
CA SER A 53 20.01 0.67 -19.52
C SER A 53 19.46 1.04 -20.89
N GLU A 54 20.00 0.53 -22.00
CA GLU A 54 19.48 0.92 -23.33
C GLU A 54 19.00 -0.26 -24.20
N GLY A 55 19.38 -1.52 -23.91
CA GLY A 55 18.87 -2.70 -24.63
C GLY A 55 17.62 -3.37 -24.03
N PHE A 56 17.16 -2.94 -22.85
CA PHE A 56 16.05 -3.59 -22.12
C PHE A 56 14.65 -3.10 -22.55
N ALA A 57 14.57 -1.95 -23.22
CA ALA A 57 13.31 -1.26 -23.45
C ALA A 57 12.54 -1.70 -24.73
N GLU A 58 13.17 -2.45 -25.65
CA GLU A 58 12.56 -2.72 -26.97
C GLU A 58 11.89 -4.11 -27.12
N THR A 59 12.01 -5.02 -26.16
CA THR A 59 11.57 -6.43 -26.37
C THR A 59 10.31 -6.84 -25.59
N VAL A 60 9.65 -5.92 -24.89
CA VAL A 60 8.43 -6.22 -24.11
C VAL A 60 7.19 -5.73 -24.86
N VAL A 61 6.76 -6.51 -25.85
CA VAL A 61 5.39 -6.45 -26.40
C VAL A 61 4.66 -7.74 -26.00
N PRO A 62 3.58 -7.69 -25.21
CA PRO A 62 2.86 -8.89 -24.79
C PRO A 62 2.01 -9.47 -25.94
N SER A 63 2.09 -10.79 -26.11
CA SER A 63 1.21 -11.57 -27.00
C SER A 63 -0.20 -11.72 -26.39
N PRO A 64 -1.29 -11.84 -27.20
CA PRO A 64 -2.69 -11.81 -26.73
C PRO A 64 -3.16 -12.94 -25.80
N SER A 65 -2.27 -13.80 -25.31
CA SER A 65 -2.63 -14.98 -24.49
C SER A 65 -2.04 -15.00 -23.08
N GLY A 66 -1.36 -13.94 -22.63
CA GLY A 66 -1.12 -13.69 -21.20
C GLY A 66 -0.34 -14.73 -20.38
N MET A 67 0.29 -15.74 -20.98
CA MET A 67 1.21 -16.67 -20.30
C MET A 67 2.60 -16.66 -20.95
N LEU A 68 3.63 -16.44 -20.14
CA LEU A 68 5.00 -16.79 -20.52
C LEU A 68 5.12 -18.31 -20.51
N SER A 69 5.23 -18.94 -21.69
CA SER A 69 5.51 -20.38 -21.73
C SER A 69 6.86 -20.65 -21.08
N PHE A 70 6.95 -21.73 -20.31
CA PHE A 70 8.18 -22.18 -19.63
C PHE A 70 9.37 -22.26 -20.60
N GLU A 71 9.11 -22.59 -21.87
CA GLU A 71 10.11 -22.62 -22.93
C GLU A 71 10.71 -21.25 -23.29
N ARG A 72 9.92 -20.17 -23.24
CA ARG A 72 10.42 -18.80 -23.50
C ARG A 72 11.26 -18.27 -22.34
N MET A 73 10.88 -18.60 -21.11
CA MET A 73 11.68 -18.30 -19.92
C MET A 73 13.00 -19.06 -19.95
N LEU A 74 12.98 -20.33 -20.36
CA LEU A 74 14.18 -21.15 -20.48
C LEU A 74 15.10 -20.64 -21.60
N SER A 75 14.56 -20.20 -22.74
CA SER A 75 15.33 -19.51 -23.79
C SER A 75 15.96 -18.22 -23.30
N PHE A 76 15.23 -17.41 -22.53
CA PHE A 76 15.77 -16.17 -21.96
C PHE A 76 16.94 -16.46 -21.00
N VAL A 77 16.79 -17.45 -20.12
CA VAL A 77 17.87 -17.86 -19.20
C VAL A 77 19.07 -18.41 -19.97
N LYS A 78 18.86 -19.21 -21.02
CA LYS A 78 19.93 -19.70 -21.88
C LYS A 78 20.68 -18.56 -22.57
N ASN A 79 19.96 -17.59 -23.14
CA ASN A 79 20.58 -16.44 -23.82
C ASN A 79 21.34 -15.54 -22.83
N LEU A 80 20.83 -15.38 -21.61
CA LEU A 80 21.52 -14.62 -20.56
C LEU A 80 22.81 -15.33 -20.10
N ILE A 81 22.79 -16.66 -20.01
CA ILE A 81 23.98 -17.47 -19.71
C ILE A 81 24.99 -17.40 -20.86
N ALA A 82 24.53 -17.48 -22.11
CA ALA A 82 25.34 -17.30 -23.30
C ALA A 82 26.01 -15.91 -23.35
N GLU A 83 25.28 -14.86 -22.98
CA GLU A 83 25.79 -13.48 -22.96
C GLU A 83 26.75 -13.23 -21.78
N LEU A 84 26.57 -13.92 -20.65
CA LEU A 84 27.46 -13.84 -19.50
C LEU A 84 28.71 -14.72 -19.62
N PHE A 85 28.68 -15.78 -20.44
CA PHE A 85 29.72 -16.80 -20.47
C PHE A 85 30.32 -17.12 -21.85
N GLY A 86 29.79 -16.60 -22.96
CA GLY A 86 30.30 -16.82 -24.33
C GLY A 86 30.09 -18.24 -24.85
N GLU A 87 29.31 -18.43 -25.92
CA GLU A 87 28.94 -19.75 -26.45
C GLU A 87 30.05 -20.49 -27.21
N GLU A 88 30.04 -21.81 -27.12
CA GLU A 88 30.50 -22.72 -28.18
C GLU A 88 29.29 -23.50 -28.75
N GLY A 89 29.04 -23.31 -30.07
CA GLY A 89 28.35 -24.09 -31.13
C GLY A 89 27.28 -25.16 -30.81
N THR A 90 26.28 -25.48 -31.66
CA THR A 90 26.22 -25.54 -33.14
C THR A 90 24.77 -25.83 -33.61
N GLU A 91 24.38 -25.30 -34.80
CA GLU A 91 23.51 -25.85 -35.90
C GLU A 91 22.10 -26.42 -35.57
N GLY A 92 21.01 -26.23 -36.34
CA GLY A 92 20.71 -25.66 -37.66
C GLY A 92 19.23 -25.95 -38.05
N GLU A 93 18.76 -25.34 -39.15
CA GLU A 93 17.55 -25.65 -39.96
C GLU A 93 16.14 -25.43 -39.32
N GLY A 94 15.09 -24.92 -39.97
CA GLY A 94 14.82 -24.51 -41.35
C GLY A 94 13.37 -23.97 -41.42
N GLN A 95 13.13 -23.00 -42.29
CA GLN A 95 11.81 -22.42 -42.61
C GLN A 95 11.15 -23.22 -43.75
N PRO A 96 9.82 -23.15 -43.90
CA PRO A 96 9.38 -22.50 -45.14
C PRO A 96 8.15 -21.59 -45.00
N ALA A 97 8.03 -20.76 -46.03
CA ALA A 97 7.00 -19.76 -46.30
C ALA A 97 5.83 -20.32 -47.14
N GLY A 98 4.74 -19.54 -47.20
CA GLY A 98 3.68 -19.55 -48.22
C GLY A 98 2.51 -18.69 -47.71
N SER A 99 2.14 -17.49 -48.22
CA SER A 99 1.88 -16.94 -49.56
C SER A 99 0.50 -17.28 -50.16
N GLY A 100 -0.27 -16.24 -50.50
CA GLY A 100 -1.43 -16.23 -51.41
C GLY A 100 -2.79 -16.40 -50.71
N ALA A 101 -3.66 -15.39 -50.54
CA ALA A 101 -4.32 -14.47 -51.47
C ALA A 101 -5.33 -15.14 -52.43
N GLU A 102 -6.50 -14.50 -52.55
CA GLU A 102 -7.53 -14.52 -53.63
C GLU A 102 -8.97 -14.84 -53.15
N THR A 103 -9.86 -13.83 -53.03
CA THR A 103 -10.88 -13.29 -53.99
C THR A 103 -12.21 -14.08 -53.99
N VAL A 104 -13.42 -13.60 -54.31
CA VAL A 104 -14.15 -12.31 -54.48
C VAL A 104 -15.62 -12.73 -54.78
N SER A 105 -16.58 -11.89 -54.37
CA SER A 105 -17.93 -11.61 -54.97
C SER A 105 -19.12 -12.57 -54.93
N GLY A 106 -20.28 -11.91 -54.79
CA GLY A 106 -21.61 -12.24 -55.35
C GLY A 106 -22.64 -12.60 -54.27
N GLY A 107 -23.68 -11.84 -53.93
CA GLY A 107 -24.41 -10.78 -54.61
C GLY A 107 -25.80 -11.28 -55.02
N THR A 108 -26.87 -10.92 -54.31
CA THR A 108 -28.25 -10.88 -54.86
C THR A 108 -29.15 -9.96 -54.01
N GLU A 109 -29.92 -9.13 -54.72
CA GLU A 109 -30.85 -8.08 -54.25
C GLU A 109 -32.23 -8.61 -53.82
N GLY A 110 -32.99 -7.78 -53.10
CA GLY A 110 -34.45 -7.95 -52.95
C GLY A 110 -35.16 -6.95 -52.01
N GLY A 111 -35.65 -5.83 -52.56
CA GLY A 111 -37.02 -5.31 -52.34
C GLY A 111 -37.45 -4.65 -51.01
N LEU A 112 -37.44 -3.31 -51.01
CA LEU A 112 -38.47 -2.34 -50.56
C LEU A 112 -39.46 -2.69 -49.41
N THR A 113 -39.48 -1.89 -48.35
CA THR A 113 -40.59 -0.95 -48.02
C THR A 113 -40.15 0.01 -46.91
N GLY A 114 -40.59 1.27 -47.02
CA GLY A 114 -40.20 2.36 -46.15
C GLY A 114 -40.78 2.28 -44.74
N ASN A 115 -39.95 2.65 -43.78
CA ASN A 115 -40.35 3.29 -42.53
C ASN A 115 -39.22 4.24 -42.16
N GLN A 116 -39.56 5.49 -41.87
CA GLN A 116 -38.68 6.57 -41.46
C GLN A 116 -38.44 6.41 -39.95
N PRO A 117 -37.20 6.18 -39.48
CA PRO A 117 -36.87 6.32 -38.06
C PRO A 117 -36.12 7.64 -37.84
N GLU A 118 -36.47 8.30 -36.75
CA GLU A 118 -35.84 9.50 -36.20
C GLU A 118 -34.30 9.43 -36.24
N GLU A 119 -33.67 10.56 -36.57
CA GLU A 119 -32.22 10.74 -36.45
C GLU A 119 -31.79 10.40 -35.01
N PRO A 120 -30.88 9.42 -34.80
CA PRO A 120 -30.26 9.26 -33.51
C PRO A 120 -29.35 10.45 -33.27
N ALA A 121 -29.60 11.15 -32.16
CA ALA A 121 -28.73 12.19 -31.64
C ALA A 121 -27.29 11.65 -31.60
N THR A 122 -26.40 12.27 -32.37
CA THR A 122 -24.97 12.02 -32.33
C THR A 122 -24.44 12.29 -30.94
N GLU A 123 -24.29 11.23 -30.13
CA GLU A 123 -23.45 11.27 -28.94
C GLU A 123 -22.05 11.68 -29.39
N THR A 124 -21.64 12.84 -28.91
CA THR A 124 -20.28 13.33 -29.13
C THR A 124 -19.32 12.33 -28.48
N PRO A 125 -18.33 11.77 -29.19
CA PRO A 125 -17.40 10.82 -28.58
C PRO A 125 -16.72 11.52 -27.40
N ALA A 126 -16.90 10.93 -26.21
CA ALA A 126 -16.28 11.39 -24.98
C ALA A 126 -14.78 11.58 -25.25
N VAL A 127 -14.29 12.81 -25.05
CA VAL A 127 -12.88 13.11 -25.15
C VAL A 127 -12.16 12.22 -24.15
N THR A 128 -11.54 11.14 -24.62
CA THR A 128 -10.76 10.21 -23.81
C THR A 128 -9.50 10.94 -23.38
N ARG A 129 -9.58 11.65 -22.25
CA ARG A 129 -8.39 12.12 -21.55
C ARG A 129 -7.58 10.88 -21.15
N PRO A 130 -6.26 10.86 -21.41
CA PRO A 130 -5.42 9.78 -20.90
C PRO A 130 -5.57 9.74 -19.38
N LEU A 131 -5.86 8.56 -18.83
CA LEU A 131 -5.99 8.36 -17.39
C LEU A 131 -4.66 8.75 -16.73
N GLY A 132 -4.72 9.64 -15.73
CA GLY A 132 -3.57 10.12 -14.98
C GLY A 132 -3.75 9.88 -13.48
N GLY A 133 -2.65 9.64 -12.76
CA GLY A 133 -2.67 9.43 -11.31
C GLY A 133 -3.46 8.20 -10.89
N TYR A 134 -4.30 8.33 -9.86
CA TYR A 134 -5.07 7.21 -9.29
C TYR A 134 -6.10 6.63 -10.27
N GLU A 135 -6.47 7.36 -11.32
CA GLU A 135 -7.37 6.89 -12.37
C GLU A 135 -6.68 5.88 -13.29
N ALA A 136 -5.34 5.80 -13.25
CA ALA A 136 -4.53 4.86 -14.01
C ALA A 136 -4.23 3.55 -13.25
N ILE A 137 -4.83 3.31 -12.08
CA ILE A 137 -4.69 2.02 -11.38
C ILE A 137 -5.13 0.89 -12.32
N PRO A 138 -4.27 -0.11 -12.61
CA PRO A 138 -4.56 -1.13 -13.61
C PRO A 138 -5.88 -1.86 -13.32
N ILE A 139 -6.61 -2.17 -14.38
CA ILE A 139 -7.82 -2.99 -14.27
C ILE A 139 -7.42 -4.41 -13.87
N ARG A 140 -8.16 -4.99 -12.94
CA ARG A 140 -7.94 -6.36 -12.48
C ARG A 140 -8.06 -7.34 -13.65
N ALA A 141 -7.03 -8.16 -13.86
CA ALA A 141 -7.12 -9.25 -14.84
C ALA A 141 -8.21 -10.27 -14.44
N GLY A 142 -8.98 -10.77 -15.41
CA GLY A 142 -10.06 -11.74 -15.13
C GLY A 142 -9.56 -13.03 -14.45
N ALA A 143 -8.34 -13.46 -14.77
CA ALA A 143 -7.68 -14.63 -14.20
C ALA A 143 -6.95 -14.37 -12.87
N ALA A 144 -6.96 -13.14 -12.33
CA ALA A 144 -6.34 -12.86 -11.04
C ALA A 144 -7.05 -13.65 -9.93
N GLY A 145 -6.29 -14.09 -8.92
CA GLY A 145 -6.83 -14.86 -7.80
C GLY A 145 -7.65 -14.02 -6.81
N SER A 146 -8.44 -14.67 -5.97
CA SER A 146 -9.18 -14.03 -4.87
C SER A 146 -8.27 -13.67 -3.67
N GLY A 147 -8.81 -12.91 -2.71
CA GLY A 147 -8.10 -12.63 -1.46
C GLY A 147 -7.79 -13.90 -0.68
N SER A 148 -8.76 -14.80 -0.55
CA SER A 148 -8.57 -16.09 0.13
C SER A 148 -7.53 -16.98 -0.55
N GLU A 149 -7.51 -17.02 -1.88
CA GLU A 149 -6.48 -17.75 -2.65
C GLU A 149 -5.08 -17.17 -2.41
N PHE A 150 -4.96 -15.84 -2.39
CA PHE A 150 -3.70 -15.16 -2.08
C PHE A 150 -3.19 -15.53 -0.68
N MET A 151 -4.08 -15.52 0.33
CA MET A 151 -3.71 -15.86 1.70
C MET A 151 -3.21 -17.30 1.83
N LYS A 152 -3.85 -18.24 1.13
CA LYS A 152 -3.45 -19.64 1.09
C LYS A 152 -2.10 -19.83 0.40
N ARG A 153 -1.89 -19.19 -0.76
CA ARG A 153 -0.64 -19.28 -1.54
C ARG A 153 0.56 -18.73 -0.76
N THR A 154 0.35 -17.68 0.04
CA THR A 154 1.43 -16.99 0.76
C THR A 154 1.63 -17.45 2.19
N GLU A 155 0.87 -18.44 2.67
CA GLU A 155 0.85 -18.88 4.07
C GLU A 155 2.23 -19.27 4.63
N LYS A 156 3.05 -19.92 3.79
CA LYS A 156 4.38 -20.43 4.17
C LYS A 156 5.53 -19.52 3.73
N MET A 157 5.23 -18.36 3.15
CA MET A 157 6.25 -17.42 2.71
C MET A 157 6.92 -16.72 3.88
N THR A 158 8.19 -16.34 3.71
CA THR A 158 8.84 -15.40 4.62
C THR A 158 8.18 -14.01 4.50
N PRO A 159 8.36 -13.11 5.48
CA PRO A 159 7.85 -11.74 5.38
C PRO A 159 8.29 -11.03 4.09
N ALA A 160 9.55 -11.16 3.68
CA ALA A 160 10.07 -10.55 2.45
C ALA A 160 9.41 -11.11 1.19
N GLN A 161 9.31 -12.45 1.07
CA GLN A 161 8.63 -13.09 -0.07
C GLN A 161 7.16 -12.69 -0.17
N ARG A 162 6.49 -12.52 0.97
CA ARG A 162 5.11 -12.07 1.00
C ARG A 162 4.97 -10.61 0.57
N GLU A 163 5.87 -9.71 0.98
CA GLU A 163 5.88 -8.31 0.50
C GLU A 163 6.06 -8.23 -1.03
N GLU A 164 6.96 -9.04 -1.60
CA GLU A 164 7.13 -9.15 -3.05
C GLU A 164 5.84 -9.64 -3.75
N ALA A 165 5.19 -10.66 -3.18
CA ALA A 165 3.93 -11.17 -3.69
C ALA A 165 2.79 -10.14 -3.58
N ILE A 166 2.73 -9.36 -2.50
CA ILE A 166 1.76 -8.26 -2.31
C ILE A 166 1.96 -7.20 -3.39
N LEU A 167 3.21 -6.77 -3.61
CA LEU A 167 3.54 -5.80 -4.66
C LEU A 167 3.12 -6.29 -6.04
N ALA A 168 3.45 -7.53 -6.38
CA ALA A 168 3.10 -8.11 -7.67
C ALA A 168 1.58 -8.10 -7.93
N GLU A 169 0.78 -8.52 -6.96
CA GLU A 169 -0.69 -8.55 -7.09
C GLU A 169 -1.28 -7.14 -7.21
N ILE A 170 -0.88 -6.23 -6.33
CA ILE A 170 -1.47 -4.88 -6.29
C ILE A 170 -1.06 -4.09 -7.54
N LEU A 171 0.22 -4.14 -7.94
CA LEU A 171 0.69 -3.44 -9.14
C LEU A 171 0.12 -4.03 -10.43
N ALA A 172 -0.27 -5.31 -10.45
CA ALA A 172 -1.03 -5.92 -11.54
C ALA A 172 -2.53 -5.57 -11.52
N GLY A 173 -3.00 -4.80 -10.52
CA GLY A 173 -4.39 -4.39 -10.40
C GLY A 173 -5.30 -5.41 -9.71
N ASN A 174 -4.78 -6.44 -9.02
CA ASN A 174 -5.61 -7.38 -8.26
C ASN A 174 -6.13 -6.78 -6.94
N ILE A 175 -6.91 -5.72 -7.07
CA ILE A 175 -7.63 -5.06 -5.99
C ILE A 175 -9.13 -5.03 -6.34
N PRO A 176 -10.04 -5.03 -5.34
CA PRO A 176 -11.47 -4.87 -5.56
C PRO A 176 -11.81 -3.63 -6.41
N SER A 177 -12.85 -3.72 -7.22
CA SER A 177 -13.28 -2.65 -8.14
C SER A 177 -13.66 -1.38 -7.37
N PHE A 178 -14.38 -1.53 -6.26
CA PHE A 178 -14.85 -0.42 -5.42
C PHE A 178 -13.72 0.43 -4.83
N LEU A 179 -12.49 -0.09 -4.71
CA LEU A 179 -11.34 0.69 -4.23
C LEU A 179 -10.86 1.74 -5.24
N ARG A 180 -11.24 1.62 -6.51
CA ARG A 180 -10.87 2.60 -7.56
C ARG A 180 -11.76 3.84 -7.53
N GLU A 181 -12.88 3.80 -6.83
CA GLU A 181 -13.79 4.94 -6.67
C GLU A 181 -13.39 5.80 -5.48
N PHE A 182 -12.30 6.57 -5.64
CA PHE A 182 -11.84 7.50 -4.62
C PHE A 182 -12.95 8.47 -4.21
N LYS A 183 -13.04 8.76 -2.91
CA LYS A 183 -14.03 9.68 -2.32
C LYS A 183 -13.38 11.02 -2.05
N GLU A 184 -14.09 12.09 -2.39
CA GLU A 184 -13.66 13.44 -2.11
C GLU A 184 -13.89 13.78 -0.63
N ILE A 185 -12.88 14.39 -0.02
CA ILE A 185 -12.93 14.97 1.31
C ILE A 185 -12.70 16.47 1.19
N GLU A 186 -13.62 17.25 1.72
CA GLU A 186 -13.50 18.70 1.88
C GLU A 186 -13.25 19.07 3.35
N VAL A 187 -12.20 19.86 3.58
CA VAL A 187 -11.79 20.36 4.88
C VAL A 187 -11.58 21.87 4.81
N SER A 188 -12.08 22.59 5.81
CA SER A 188 -11.90 24.04 5.96
C SER A 188 -11.23 24.34 7.29
N ARG A 189 -10.19 25.19 7.28
CA ARG A 189 -9.45 25.60 8.49
C ARG A 189 -9.03 27.04 8.43
N LYS A 190 -9.09 27.72 9.59
CA LYS A 190 -8.42 29.01 9.79
C LYS A 190 -6.94 28.77 10.02
N LEU A 191 -6.08 29.31 9.14
CA LEU A 191 -4.63 29.13 9.20
C LEU A 191 -3.94 30.29 9.94
N LYS A 192 -2.62 30.17 10.13
CA LYS A 192 -1.80 31.17 10.84
C LYS A 192 -1.75 32.55 10.18
N ASP A 193 -2.06 32.65 8.89
CA ASP A 193 -2.19 33.91 8.18
C ASP A 193 -3.52 34.64 8.48
N GLY A 194 -4.37 34.02 9.31
CA GLY A 194 -5.65 34.56 9.74
C GLY A 194 -6.81 34.28 8.79
N LYS A 195 -6.57 33.66 7.63
CA LYS A 195 -7.59 33.35 6.63
C LYS A 195 -8.15 31.95 6.82
N VAL A 196 -9.38 31.75 6.37
CA VAL A 196 -9.97 30.42 6.25
C VAL A 196 -9.63 29.90 4.86
N HIS A 197 -8.95 28.77 4.80
CA HIS A 197 -8.63 28.06 3.58
C HIS A 197 -9.47 26.78 3.48
N VAL A 198 -9.79 26.37 2.27
CA VAL A 198 -10.51 25.13 1.95
C VAL A 198 -9.63 24.24 1.09
N ILE A 199 -9.56 22.96 1.44
CA ILE A 199 -8.94 21.94 0.61
C ILE A 199 -9.93 20.82 0.29
N LYS A 200 -9.92 20.38 -0.97
CA LYS A 200 -10.56 19.15 -1.41
C LYS A 200 -9.50 18.17 -1.91
N TYR A 201 -9.52 16.95 -1.39
CA TYR A 201 -8.63 15.88 -1.83
C TYR A 201 -9.38 14.56 -1.94
N LYS A 202 -8.89 13.66 -2.80
CA LYS A 202 -9.51 12.35 -3.04
C LYS A 202 -8.78 11.26 -2.29
N VAL A 203 -9.53 10.39 -1.61
CA VAL A 203 -9.00 9.28 -0.80
C VAL A 203 -9.63 7.95 -1.21
N MET A 204 -8.86 6.86 -1.15
CA MET A 204 -9.38 5.51 -1.36
C MET A 204 -10.45 5.20 -0.29
N PRO A 205 -11.61 4.64 -0.68
CA PRO A 205 -12.75 4.48 0.25
C PRO A 205 -12.44 3.57 1.44
N ASP A 206 -11.53 2.60 1.26
CA ASP A 206 -11.00 1.72 2.30
C ASP A 206 -9.46 1.66 2.19
N VAL A 207 -8.80 0.86 3.02
CA VAL A 207 -7.39 0.51 2.87
C VAL A 207 -7.22 -0.49 1.73
N LEU A 208 -6.02 -0.54 1.14
CA LEU A 208 -5.68 -1.49 0.09
C LEU A 208 -6.02 -2.93 0.49
N ALA A 209 -6.58 -3.66 -0.46
CA ALA A 209 -6.93 -5.06 -0.34
C ALA A 209 -6.54 -5.83 -1.60
N ILE A 210 -6.27 -7.13 -1.44
CA ILE A 210 -6.04 -8.03 -2.57
C ILE A 210 -7.28 -8.90 -2.77
N GLY A 211 -7.71 -9.05 -4.02
CA GLY A 211 -8.83 -9.92 -4.41
C GLY A 211 -9.87 -9.23 -5.28
N ASN A 212 -11.10 -9.72 -5.20
CA ASN A 212 -12.27 -9.18 -5.92
C ASN A 212 -13.35 -8.69 -4.95
N ASP A 213 -14.43 -8.11 -5.46
CA ASP A 213 -15.47 -7.46 -4.64
C ASP A 213 -16.18 -8.41 -3.66
N SER A 214 -16.16 -9.71 -3.94
CA SER A 214 -16.81 -10.75 -3.12
C SER A 214 -15.86 -11.51 -2.20
N ASP A 215 -14.55 -11.52 -2.51
CA ASP A 215 -13.52 -12.23 -1.75
C ASP A 215 -12.20 -11.45 -1.84
N PHE A 216 -11.96 -10.65 -0.80
CA PHE A 216 -10.78 -9.82 -0.64
C PHE A 216 -10.27 -9.84 0.81
N VAL A 217 -9.00 -9.47 0.96
CA VAL A 217 -8.36 -9.28 2.27
C VAL A 217 -7.69 -7.91 2.31
N ARG A 218 -8.10 -7.06 3.26
CA ARG A 218 -7.43 -5.79 3.58
C ARG A 218 -6.00 -6.09 4.01
N MET A 219 -5.03 -5.70 3.19
CA MET A 219 -3.69 -6.28 3.21
C MET A 219 -2.70 -5.40 3.97
N PRO A 220 -2.22 -5.83 5.16
CA PRO A 220 -1.06 -5.24 5.80
C PRO A 220 0.19 -5.38 4.94
N MET A 221 1.01 -4.32 4.91
CA MET A 221 2.35 -4.36 4.34
C MET A 221 3.23 -3.27 4.98
N SER A 222 4.53 -3.35 4.73
CA SER A 222 5.52 -2.38 5.18
C SER A 222 5.36 -1.02 4.48
N PRO A 223 5.87 0.07 5.06
CA PRO A 223 5.97 1.35 4.36
C PRO A 223 6.83 1.27 3.09
N LEU A 224 7.75 0.30 2.98
CA LEU A 224 8.56 0.12 1.78
C LEU A 224 7.70 -0.26 0.57
N ALA A 225 6.87 -1.30 0.71
CA ALA A 225 5.95 -1.71 -0.36
C ALA A 225 4.84 -0.68 -0.58
N ALA A 226 4.25 -0.16 0.50
CA ALA A 226 3.19 0.84 0.42
C ALA A 226 3.62 2.09 -0.37
N GLN A 227 4.86 2.55 -0.16
CA GLN A 227 5.41 3.71 -0.87
C GLN A 227 5.56 3.45 -2.37
N VAL A 228 6.02 2.26 -2.77
CA VAL A 228 6.13 1.89 -4.21
C VAL A 228 4.76 1.90 -4.87
N ILE A 229 3.75 1.33 -4.21
CA ILE A 229 2.37 1.30 -4.72
C ILE A 229 1.82 2.73 -4.86
N ALA A 230 1.97 3.55 -3.81
CA ALA A 230 1.49 4.93 -3.83
C ALA A 230 2.12 5.71 -4.99
N GLU A 231 3.44 5.61 -5.19
CA GLU A 231 4.13 6.28 -6.30
C GLU A 231 3.66 5.81 -7.67
N LYS A 232 3.47 4.49 -7.85
CA LYS A 232 2.97 3.95 -9.12
C LYS A 232 1.54 4.36 -9.44
N PHE A 233 0.73 4.60 -8.42
CA PHE A 233 -0.67 5.01 -8.57
C PHE A 233 -0.88 6.53 -8.49
N GLY A 234 0.18 7.34 -8.50
CA GLY A 234 0.05 8.80 -8.39
C GLY A 234 -0.64 9.23 -7.10
N CYS A 235 -0.28 8.57 -6.00
CA CYS A 235 -0.84 8.75 -4.67
C CYS A 235 0.27 9.03 -3.64
N ILE A 236 -0.16 9.43 -2.45
CA ILE A 236 0.65 9.46 -1.22
C ILE A 236 -0.05 8.67 -0.11
N LEU A 237 0.67 8.41 0.99
CA LEU A 237 0.09 7.91 2.23
C LEU A 237 -0.41 9.10 3.09
N PRO A 238 -1.36 8.90 4.02
CA PRO A 238 -1.88 9.98 4.87
C PRO A 238 -0.83 10.53 5.84
N THR A 239 -1.08 11.72 6.37
CA THR A 239 -0.51 12.22 7.62
C THR A 239 -1.47 11.91 8.78
N THR A 240 -1.09 12.24 10.02
CA THR A 240 -2.02 12.16 11.16
C THR A 240 -3.27 13.04 10.98
N GLN A 241 -3.11 14.24 10.41
CA GLN A 241 -4.25 15.15 10.19
C GLN A 241 -5.21 14.58 9.14
N MET A 242 -4.70 14.04 8.04
CA MET A 242 -5.53 13.41 7.02
C MET A 242 -6.24 12.18 7.58
N SER A 243 -5.56 11.33 8.35
CA SER A 243 -6.18 10.15 8.99
C SER A 243 -7.35 10.54 9.92
N ASP A 244 -7.19 11.61 10.72
CA ASP A 244 -8.29 12.16 11.52
C ASP A 244 -9.45 12.67 10.66
N ASP A 245 -9.15 13.45 9.63
CA ASP A 245 -10.18 14.04 8.76
C ASP A 245 -10.97 12.96 8.02
N ILE A 246 -10.28 11.92 7.54
CA ILE A 246 -10.88 10.75 6.92
C ILE A 246 -11.82 10.05 7.90
N TYR A 247 -11.40 9.83 9.14
CA TYR A 247 -12.29 9.26 10.16
C TYR A 247 -13.52 10.15 10.41
N GLN A 248 -13.34 11.47 10.51
CA GLN A 248 -14.44 12.41 10.70
C GLN A 248 -15.37 12.53 9.50
N LYS A 249 -14.94 12.18 8.29
CA LYS A 249 -15.77 12.20 7.08
C LYS A 249 -16.30 10.82 6.68
N ALA A 250 -15.79 9.75 7.30
CA ALA A 250 -16.19 8.39 6.98
C ALA A 250 -17.70 8.16 7.23
N GLN A 251 -18.36 7.59 6.23
CA GLN A 251 -19.76 7.16 6.29
C GLN A 251 -19.92 5.96 7.23
N THR A 252 -18.90 5.09 7.29
CA THR A 252 -18.84 3.99 8.25
C THR A 252 -17.65 4.15 9.17
N ARG A 253 -17.90 4.25 10.47
CA ARG A 253 -16.86 4.30 11.51
C ARG A 253 -16.94 3.03 12.35
N LEU A 254 -16.02 2.11 12.11
CA LEU A 254 -15.96 0.87 12.87
C LEU A 254 -15.13 1.06 14.13
N THR A 255 -15.53 0.42 15.22
CA THR A 255 -14.70 0.35 16.41
C THR A 255 -13.50 -0.60 16.17
N PRO A 256 -12.33 -0.33 16.77
CA PRO A 256 -11.17 -1.22 16.75
C PRO A 256 -11.47 -2.68 17.14
N SER A 257 -10.73 -3.61 16.55
CA SER A 257 -10.78 -5.06 16.85
C SER A 257 -9.41 -5.57 17.29
N PRO A 258 -8.97 -5.28 18.53
CA PRO A 258 -7.68 -5.75 19.01
C PRO A 258 -7.65 -7.28 19.11
N MET A 259 -6.61 -7.90 18.56
CA MET A 259 -6.36 -9.34 18.63
C MET A 259 -5.19 -9.63 19.58
N SER A 260 -5.36 -9.26 20.85
CA SER A 260 -4.33 -9.39 21.90
C SER A 260 -4.91 -9.97 23.18
N GLY A 261 -4.05 -10.39 24.12
CA GLY A 261 -4.45 -10.85 25.45
C GLY A 261 -4.97 -12.29 25.47
N GLY A 262 -5.72 -12.67 26.52
CA GLY A 262 -6.11 -14.05 26.80
C GLY A 262 -6.95 -14.74 25.72
N GLN A 263 -7.73 -13.97 24.94
CA GLN A 263 -8.49 -14.50 23.79
C GLN A 263 -7.57 -14.91 22.63
N TYR A 264 -6.38 -14.32 22.53
CA TYR A 264 -5.40 -14.58 21.48
C TYR A 264 -4.06 -15.01 22.10
N PRO A 265 -3.93 -16.28 22.54
CA PRO A 265 -2.68 -16.81 23.04
C PRO A 265 -1.54 -16.64 22.02
N ASN A 266 -0.35 -16.28 22.52
CA ASN A 266 0.86 -16.08 21.73
C ASN A 266 0.70 -15.04 20.59
N TRP A 267 -0.21 -14.07 20.73
CA TRP A 267 -0.53 -13.11 19.67
C TRP A 267 0.71 -12.37 19.12
N GLN A 268 1.72 -12.09 19.95
CA GLN A 268 2.94 -11.40 19.52
C GLN A 268 3.70 -12.14 18.40
N GLN A 269 3.65 -13.47 18.39
CA GLN A 269 4.32 -14.31 17.38
C GLN A 269 3.48 -14.49 16.11
N ARG A 270 2.18 -14.17 16.23
CA ARG A 270 1.14 -14.47 15.25
C ARG A 270 0.63 -13.22 14.52
N MET A 271 0.79 -12.05 15.12
CA MET A 271 0.24 -10.78 14.62
C MET A 271 0.73 -10.36 13.24
N THR A 272 1.88 -10.88 12.79
CA THR A 272 2.45 -10.64 11.46
C THR A 272 2.22 -11.81 10.50
N LYS A 273 1.39 -12.80 10.87
CA LYS A 273 1.13 -14.02 10.09
C LYS A 273 -0.20 -13.93 9.35
N ASN A 274 -0.29 -14.68 8.26
CA ASN A 274 -1.48 -14.73 7.40
C ASN A 274 -2.75 -15.10 8.18
N GLU A 275 -2.66 -16.02 9.14
CA GLU A 275 -3.79 -16.37 10.01
C GLU A 275 -4.40 -15.16 10.74
N PHE A 276 -3.59 -14.22 11.24
CA PHE A 276 -4.08 -13.02 11.90
C PHE A 276 -4.63 -12.00 10.91
N TYR A 277 -4.07 -11.92 9.71
CA TYR A 277 -4.59 -11.05 8.65
C TYR A 277 -5.99 -11.52 8.23
N THR A 278 -6.16 -12.83 8.04
CA THR A 278 -7.45 -13.46 7.70
C THR A 278 -8.47 -13.33 8.83
N GLU A 279 -8.09 -13.59 10.08
CA GLU A 279 -9.01 -13.46 11.21
C GLU A 279 -9.41 -12.00 11.45
N HIS A 280 -8.48 -11.05 11.34
CA HIS A 280 -8.84 -9.63 11.44
C HIS A 280 -9.76 -9.19 10.30
N GLN A 281 -9.54 -9.67 9.07
CA GLN A 281 -10.46 -9.44 7.96
C GLN A 281 -11.86 -9.96 8.29
N ARG A 282 -11.99 -11.18 8.82
CA ARG A 282 -13.29 -11.75 9.25
C ARG A 282 -13.98 -10.86 10.29
N LEU A 283 -13.25 -10.38 11.30
CA LEU A 283 -13.79 -9.49 12.34
C LEU A 283 -14.26 -8.14 11.78
N VAL A 284 -13.52 -7.57 10.82
CA VAL A 284 -13.90 -6.32 10.16
C VAL A 284 -15.13 -6.53 9.29
N GLU A 285 -15.17 -7.57 8.47
CA GLU A 285 -16.34 -7.89 7.63
C GLU A 285 -17.60 -8.14 8.46
N GLU A 286 -17.48 -8.83 9.60
CA GLU A 286 -18.59 -9.02 10.52
C GLU A 286 -19.13 -7.68 11.05
N LYS A 287 -18.25 -6.73 11.37
CA LYS A 287 -18.62 -5.37 11.81
C LYS A 287 -19.21 -4.55 10.67
N CYS A 288 -18.66 -4.64 9.45
CA CYS A 288 -19.22 -4.03 8.25
C CYS A 288 -20.67 -4.46 8.04
N ARG A 289 -20.93 -5.78 8.06
CA ARG A 289 -22.28 -6.34 7.93
C ARG A 289 -23.23 -5.84 9.01
N LYS A 290 -22.79 -5.81 10.28
CA LYS A 290 -23.61 -5.28 11.39
C LYS A 290 -23.91 -3.79 11.26
N ALA A 291 -22.98 -3.02 10.69
CA ALA A 291 -23.14 -1.58 10.46
C ALA A 291 -23.92 -1.25 9.18
N GLY A 292 -24.30 -2.24 8.37
CA GLY A 292 -24.92 -2.00 7.05
C GLY A 292 -23.97 -1.33 6.06
N HIS A 293 -22.65 -1.50 6.24
CA HIS A 293 -21.64 -0.95 5.34
C HIS A 293 -21.78 -1.54 3.94
N GLN A 294 -21.70 -0.69 2.93
CA GLN A 294 -21.63 -1.10 1.53
C GLN A 294 -20.24 -0.81 0.98
N ASN A 295 -19.67 -1.78 0.27
CA ASN A 295 -18.38 -1.62 -0.40
C ASN A 295 -18.39 -0.35 -1.26
N GLY A 296 -17.32 0.44 -1.16
CA GLY A 296 -17.20 1.75 -1.79
C GLY A 296 -17.63 2.92 -0.91
N MET A 297 -18.33 2.72 0.22
CA MET A 297 -18.48 3.79 1.22
C MET A 297 -17.13 4.09 1.89
N LEU A 298 -16.88 5.35 2.23
CA LEU A 298 -15.71 5.73 3.02
C LEU A 298 -15.80 5.12 4.42
N ILE A 299 -14.84 4.27 4.75
CA ILE A 299 -14.76 3.54 6.02
C ILE A 299 -13.47 3.82 6.77
N ALA A 300 -13.55 3.96 8.09
CA ALA A 300 -12.41 4.21 8.96
C ALA A 300 -12.60 3.60 10.37
N GLY A 301 -11.54 3.64 11.17
CA GLY A 301 -11.51 3.16 12.57
C GLY A 301 -11.17 1.67 12.75
N HIS A 302 -11.23 0.87 11.69
CA HIS A 302 -10.91 -0.56 11.70
C HIS A 302 -9.41 -0.88 11.63
N LYS A 303 -8.59 0.02 11.09
CA LYS A 303 -7.14 -0.14 10.89
C LYS A 303 -6.36 1.07 11.41
N LYS A 304 -5.04 0.91 11.55
CA LYS A 304 -4.06 1.99 11.76
C LYS A 304 -3.46 2.33 10.41
N ASP A 305 -3.55 3.58 9.99
CA ASP A 305 -2.90 4.02 8.76
C ASP A 305 -1.38 4.04 8.96
N VAL A 306 -0.64 3.51 7.98
CA VAL A 306 0.79 3.85 7.81
C VAL A 306 0.87 5.27 7.26
N ILE A 307 1.63 6.14 7.93
CA ILE A 307 1.59 7.58 7.65
C ILE A 307 2.94 8.18 7.25
N ILE A 308 2.87 9.31 6.55
CA ILE A 308 3.96 10.25 6.37
C ILE A 308 4.09 11.10 7.64
N SER A 309 5.34 11.27 8.10
CA SER A 309 5.66 12.11 9.25
C SER A 309 7.09 12.67 9.17
N ASN A 310 7.31 13.86 9.70
CA ASN A 310 8.64 14.43 9.89
C ASN A 310 9.44 13.68 10.97
N PHE A 311 8.81 12.91 11.86
CA PHE A 311 9.52 12.07 12.84
C PHE A 311 10.49 11.08 12.18
N LEU A 312 10.17 10.63 10.96
CA LEU A 312 11.02 9.75 10.19
C LEU A 312 12.38 10.39 9.86
N ASN A 313 12.49 11.72 9.81
CA ASN A 313 13.76 12.39 9.52
C ASN A 313 14.83 12.11 10.59
N SER A 314 14.42 11.94 11.85
CA SER A 314 15.30 11.53 12.95
C SER A 314 15.21 10.04 13.29
N HIS A 315 14.22 9.33 12.73
CA HIS A 315 14.00 7.90 12.92
C HIS A 315 13.89 7.17 11.56
N PRO A 316 14.95 7.18 10.73
CA PRO A 316 14.86 6.74 9.34
C PRO A 316 14.55 5.25 9.17
N LYS A 317 14.83 4.44 10.20
CA LYS A 317 14.60 2.99 10.19
C LYS A 317 13.26 2.57 10.80
N SER A 318 12.35 3.52 11.06
CA SER A 318 11.06 3.24 11.69
C SER A 318 9.91 3.29 10.70
N VAL A 319 8.80 2.64 11.06
CA VAL A 319 7.48 2.90 10.50
C VAL A 319 6.66 3.72 11.50
N ILE A 320 5.88 4.68 11.00
CA ILE A 320 4.90 5.40 11.81
C ILE A 320 3.51 4.90 11.45
N ILE A 321 2.79 4.40 12.45
CA ILE A 321 1.40 4.01 12.33
C ILE A 321 0.53 4.82 13.27
N TYR A 322 -0.63 5.22 12.79
CA TYR A 322 -1.53 6.13 13.51
C TYR A 322 -2.99 5.75 13.27
N GLY A 323 -3.85 6.03 14.24
CA GLY A 323 -5.29 5.88 14.09
C GLY A 323 -5.86 4.79 14.98
N TRP A 324 -6.61 3.86 14.39
CA TRP A 324 -7.51 3.00 15.16
C TRP A 324 -8.48 3.84 16.01
N HIS A 325 -9.04 4.87 15.37
CA HIS A 325 -9.98 5.80 15.99
C HIS A 325 -11.21 5.07 16.53
N ASP A 326 -11.67 5.49 17.70
CA ASP A 326 -12.74 4.81 18.39
C ASP A 326 -13.90 5.76 18.69
N SER A 327 -15.10 5.45 18.20
CA SER A 327 -16.28 6.28 18.50
C SER A 327 -16.58 6.35 20.00
N ARG A 328 -16.16 5.36 20.78
CA ARG A 328 -16.36 5.28 22.24
C ARG A 328 -15.52 6.27 23.03
N ASN A 329 -14.46 6.83 22.45
CA ASN A 329 -13.60 7.83 23.07
C ASN A 329 -13.70 9.22 22.41
N GLY A 330 -14.83 9.47 21.72
CA GLY A 330 -15.05 10.71 20.97
C GLY A 330 -14.34 10.74 19.62
N GLY A 331 -13.95 9.59 19.07
CA GLY A 331 -13.27 9.50 17.79
C GLY A 331 -11.78 9.80 17.84
N LYS A 332 -11.16 9.69 19.01
CA LYS A 332 -9.71 9.87 19.19
C LYS A 332 -8.96 8.60 18.75
N PRO A 333 -7.76 8.73 18.18
CA PRO A 333 -6.93 7.58 17.83
C PRO A 333 -6.50 6.82 19.10
N ILE A 334 -6.60 5.49 19.09
CA ILE A 334 -5.98 4.65 20.15
C ILE A 334 -4.46 4.55 19.90
N GLN A 335 -4.06 4.43 18.64
CA GLN A 335 -2.66 4.51 18.25
C GLN A 335 -2.30 5.97 17.96
N GLY A 336 -1.70 6.65 18.94
CA GLY A 336 -1.11 7.97 18.75
C GLY A 336 0.22 7.91 17.97
N TYR A 337 1.08 8.91 18.13
CA TYR A 337 2.43 8.88 17.55
C TYR A 337 3.24 7.74 18.19
N GLY A 338 3.57 6.72 17.40
CA GLY A 338 4.45 5.65 17.84
C GLY A 338 5.43 5.28 16.73
N TRP A 339 6.72 5.25 17.07
CA TRP A 339 7.84 4.83 16.20
C TRP A 339 8.55 3.58 16.74
N GLY A 340 7.84 2.76 17.52
CA GLY A 340 8.39 1.57 18.18
C GLY A 340 8.67 0.39 17.26
N HIS A 341 8.33 0.51 15.97
CA HIS A 341 8.50 -0.54 14.98
C HIS A 341 9.46 -0.09 13.88
N GLU A 342 10.26 -1.05 13.44
CA GLU A 342 11.19 -0.97 12.33
C GLU A 342 10.48 -0.89 10.97
N VAL A 343 11.17 -0.37 9.96
CA VAL A 343 10.62 -0.06 8.63
C VAL A 343 10.09 -1.27 7.85
N THR A 344 10.46 -2.49 8.23
CA THR A 344 9.95 -3.74 7.62
C THR A 344 8.76 -4.34 8.37
N TYR A 345 8.33 -3.72 9.46
CA TYR A 345 7.24 -4.22 10.29
C TYR A 345 5.89 -4.12 9.58
N ALA A 346 5.08 -5.18 9.68
CA ALA A 346 3.67 -5.15 9.31
C ALA A 346 2.84 -6.18 10.10
N ASP A 347 1.92 -5.71 10.93
CA ASP A 347 0.96 -6.55 11.64
C ASP A 347 -0.47 -6.42 11.10
N TYR A 348 -1.37 -7.27 11.58
CA TYR A 348 -2.78 -7.31 11.17
C TYR A 348 -3.52 -5.97 11.28
N SER A 349 -3.03 -5.02 12.07
CA SER A 349 -3.69 -3.73 12.30
C SER A 349 -3.27 -2.66 11.29
N HIS A 350 -2.19 -2.87 10.51
CA HIS A 350 -1.78 -1.95 9.46
C HIS A 350 -2.86 -1.81 8.37
N GLY A 351 -3.05 -0.58 7.94
CA GLY A 351 -3.88 -0.15 6.83
C GLY A 351 -3.06 0.76 5.92
N ILE A 352 -3.09 0.48 4.63
CA ILE A 352 -2.48 1.34 3.61
C ILE A 352 -3.61 2.05 2.89
N ARG A 353 -3.77 3.34 3.16
CA ARG A 353 -4.78 4.18 2.52
C ARG A 353 -4.10 5.13 1.54
N LEU A 354 -4.60 5.17 0.31
CA LEU A 354 -4.05 6.02 -0.73
C LEU A 354 -4.81 7.33 -0.83
N ILE A 355 -4.08 8.42 -1.00
CA ILE A 355 -4.60 9.77 -1.25
C ILE A 355 -4.04 10.24 -2.58
N ALA A 356 -4.91 10.71 -3.48
CA ALA A 356 -4.51 11.25 -4.77
C ALA A 356 -3.57 12.46 -4.62
N THR A 357 -2.60 12.61 -5.53
CA THR A 357 -1.71 13.77 -5.49
C THR A 357 -2.36 15.07 -5.97
N GLU A 358 -3.34 15.01 -6.87
CA GLU A 358 -4.08 16.21 -7.30
C GLU A 358 -5.10 16.61 -6.21
N VAL A 359 -5.03 17.88 -5.78
CA VAL A 359 -5.94 18.49 -4.82
C VAL A 359 -6.42 19.84 -5.33
N GLU A 360 -7.50 20.36 -4.74
CA GLU A 360 -7.97 21.73 -4.95
C GLU A 360 -7.83 22.50 -3.64
N VAL A 361 -7.12 23.63 -3.65
CA VAL A 361 -7.00 24.55 -2.52
C VAL A 361 -7.58 25.89 -2.93
N ASP A 362 -8.62 26.34 -2.23
CA ASP A 362 -9.35 27.59 -2.52
C ASP A 362 -9.81 27.73 -3.98
N GLY A 363 -10.12 26.61 -4.64
CA GLY A 363 -10.54 26.54 -6.04
C GLY A 363 -9.39 26.38 -7.04
N GLU A 364 -8.13 26.39 -6.60
CA GLU A 364 -6.96 26.19 -7.45
C GLU A 364 -6.42 24.76 -7.35
N LYS A 365 -6.14 24.13 -8.51
CA LYS A 365 -5.53 22.81 -8.55
C LYS A 365 -4.05 22.87 -8.14
N MET A 366 -3.64 21.98 -7.25
CA MET A 366 -2.27 21.87 -6.74
C MET A 366 -1.83 20.40 -6.63
N ASP A 367 -0.51 20.16 -6.56
CA ASP A 367 0.02 18.89 -6.06
C ASP A 367 0.01 18.94 -4.51
N ILE A 368 -0.55 17.90 -3.89
CA ILE A 368 -0.63 17.76 -2.43
C ILE A 368 0.75 17.83 -1.76
N LYS A 369 1.82 17.45 -2.47
CA LYS A 369 3.20 17.53 -1.97
C LYS A 369 3.66 18.97 -1.82
N ASP A 370 3.23 19.86 -2.73
CA ASP A 370 3.52 21.30 -2.64
C ASP A 370 2.75 21.93 -1.49
N VAL A 371 1.48 21.54 -1.31
CA VAL A 371 0.66 21.95 -0.15
C VAL A 371 1.30 21.51 1.16
N LEU A 372 1.79 20.26 1.24
CA LEU A 372 2.48 19.73 2.41
C LEU A 372 3.82 20.44 2.65
N ALA A 373 4.55 20.83 1.61
CA ALA A 373 5.83 21.53 1.73
C ALA A 373 5.68 23.01 2.09
N ASP A 374 4.55 23.64 1.79
CA ASP A 374 4.29 25.04 2.11
C ASP A 374 4.25 25.30 3.63
N LYS A 375 4.67 26.50 4.06
CA LYS A 375 4.74 26.84 5.50
C LYS A 375 3.37 27.16 6.12
N THR A 376 2.43 27.63 5.31
CA THR A 376 1.10 28.05 5.74
C THR A 376 0.09 26.95 5.42
N LEU A 377 -0.02 26.56 4.15
CA LEU A 377 -1.03 25.63 3.64
C LEU A 377 -0.89 24.22 4.21
N SER A 378 0.30 23.80 4.63
CA SER A 378 0.49 22.46 5.20
C SER A 378 -0.35 22.23 6.46
N GLN A 379 -0.79 23.28 7.15
CA GLN A 379 -1.70 23.19 8.29
C GLN A 379 -3.10 22.68 7.92
N LEU A 380 -3.46 22.66 6.64
CA LEU A 380 -4.64 21.98 6.14
C LEU A 380 -4.51 20.46 6.28
N LEU A 381 -3.30 19.94 6.15
CA LEU A 381 -3.01 18.51 5.95
C LEU A 381 -2.03 17.93 6.97
N SER A 382 -1.46 18.70 7.89
CA SER A 382 -0.44 18.22 8.82
C SER A 382 -0.45 18.99 10.13
N LYS A 383 -0.41 18.25 11.25
CA LYS A 383 -0.22 18.82 12.59
C LYS A 383 1.26 19.14 12.88
N GLU A 384 2.17 18.67 12.04
CA GLU A 384 3.62 18.80 12.21
C GLU A 384 4.18 20.04 11.49
N GLY A 385 3.33 20.86 10.89
CA GLY A 385 3.75 21.95 10.02
C GLY A 385 4.17 21.43 8.63
N SER A 386 5.16 22.09 8.02
CA SER A 386 5.62 21.75 6.67
C SER A 386 6.28 20.36 6.65
N VAL A 387 5.91 19.54 5.67
CA VAL A 387 6.41 18.18 5.43
C VAL A 387 7.04 18.14 4.04
N LYS A 388 8.36 18.29 3.99
CA LYS A 388 9.10 18.33 2.71
C LYS A 388 9.37 16.96 2.11
N ASN A 389 9.55 15.95 2.96
CA ASN A 389 9.74 14.57 2.52
C ASN A 389 8.44 13.80 2.73
N THR A 390 7.72 13.56 1.64
CA THR A 390 6.42 12.89 1.63
C THR A 390 6.50 11.37 1.49
N ARG A 391 7.66 10.77 1.80
CA ARG A 391 7.78 9.31 1.90
C ARG A 391 7.40 8.83 3.30
N ALA A 392 6.83 7.64 3.42
CA ALA A 392 6.56 6.99 4.71
C ALA A 392 7.77 6.18 5.25
N HIS A 393 8.93 6.32 4.62
CA HIS A 393 10.22 5.78 5.06
C HIS A 393 11.37 6.73 4.67
N ARG A 394 12.60 6.46 5.07
CA ARG A 394 13.79 7.28 4.75
C ARG A 394 14.95 6.48 4.23
#